data_AF-A0A7V5DTL6-F1
#
_entry.id   AF-A0A7V5DTL6-F1
#
_cell.length_a   1.000
_cell.length_b   1.000
_cell.length_c   1.000
_cell.angle_alpha   90.00
_cell.angle_beta   90.00
_cell.angle_gamma   90.00
#
_symmetry.space_group_name_H-M   'P 1'
#
loop_
_entity.id
_entity.type
_entity.pdbx_description
1 polymer ?
#
loop_
_entity_poly.entity_id
_entity_poly.type
_entity_poly.pdbx_seq_one_letter_code
_entity_poly.pdbx_strand_id
1 'polypeptide(L)'
;MLVAEEKEIWRNNITKRCYRIKMIKDQMVILEAINGSSQVFTTKENLNLFYTRLNHLESNDFSSIQQERNILDEADPLKKSNH
;
A
#
# COMPACT_ATOMS: atom_id res chain seq x y z
N MET A 1 7.94 -19.81 16.05
CA MET A 1 6.75 -19.02 15.65
C MET A 1 7.26 -17.78 14.92
N LEU A 2 7.06 -17.70 13.61
CA LEU A 2 7.33 -16.47 12.86
C LEU A 2 6.06 -15.62 12.98
N VAL A 3 6.10 -14.63 13.87
CA VAL A 3 5.07 -13.58 13.91
C VAL A 3 5.23 -12.83 12.59
N ALA A 4 4.22 -12.90 11.72
CA ALA A 4 4.19 -12.05 10.54
C ALA A 4 4.15 -10.61 11.06
N GLU A 5 5.28 -9.90 11.02
CA GLU A 5 5.35 -8.49 11.36
C GLU A 5 4.28 -7.77 10.55
N GLU A 6 3.25 -7.28 11.24
CA GLU A 6 2.13 -6.57 10.64
C GLU A 6 2.70 -5.37 9.87
N LYS A 7 2.77 -5.50 8.54
CA LYS A 7 3.31 -4.45 7.68
C LYS A 7 2.38 -3.25 7.77
N GLU A 8 2.83 -2.20 8.45
CA GLU A 8 2.10 -0.95 8.63
C GLU A 8 1.68 -0.37 7.27
N ILE A 9 0.38 -0.10 7.10
CA ILE A 9 -0.17 0.51 5.89
C ILE A 9 -0.36 2.01 6.14
N TRP A 10 0.10 2.80 5.20
CA TRP A 10 0.04 4.25 5.23
C TRP A 10 -0.77 4.75 4.04
N ARG A 11 -1.81 5.54 4.31
CA ARG A 11 -2.64 6.16 3.27
C ARG A 11 -2.21 7.60 3.06
N ASN A 12 -1.92 7.97 1.82
CA ASN A 12 -1.68 9.36 1.48
C ASN A 12 -2.99 10.15 1.54
N ASN A 13 -3.01 11.25 2.29
CA ASN A 13 -4.23 12.01 2.56
C ASN A 13 -4.75 12.78 1.33
N ILE A 14 -3.88 13.07 0.35
CA ILE A 14 -4.17 13.82 -0.87
C ILE A 14 -4.65 12.86 -1.98
N THR A 15 -3.82 11.88 -2.33
CA THR A 15 -4.06 10.96 -3.46
C THR A 15 -4.92 9.75 -3.08
N LYS A 16 -5.19 9.56 -1.78
CA LYS A 16 -5.91 8.42 -1.20
C LYS A 16 -5.30 7.04 -1.43
N ARG A 17 -4.14 6.94 -2.09
CA ARG A 17 -3.40 5.70 -2.34
C ARG A 17 -2.79 5.13 -1.07
N CYS A 18 -2.71 3.81 -1.01
CA CYS A 18 -2.14 3.07 0.11
C CYS A 18 -0.72 2.58 -0.21
N TYR A 19 0.15 2.68 0.78
CA TYR A 19 1.55 2.28 0.69
C TYR A 19 1.97 1.48 1.92
N ARG A 20 2.99 0.63 1.76
CA ARG A 20 3.73 0.00 2.85
C ARG A 20 5.10 0.63 2.96
N ILE A 21 5.65 0.71 4.17
CA ILE A 21 7.05 1.07 4.35
C ILE A 21 7.91 -0.08 3.82
N LYS A 22 8.71 0.18 2.80
CA LYS A 22 9.67 -0.76 2.25
C LYS A 22 11.03 -0.65 2.94
N MET A 23 11.45 0.58 3.25
CA MET A 23 12.75 0.86 3.86
C MET A 23 12.72 2.21 4.59
N ILE A 24 13.48 2.31 5.67
CA ILE A 24 13.79 3.57 6.34
C ILE A 24 15.31 3.67 6.44
N LYS A 25 15.86 4.80 6.00
CA LYS A 25 17.29 5.10 6.13
C LYS A 25 17.44 6.54 6.61
N ASP A 26 17.98 6.72 7.81
CA ASP A 26 18.12 8.02 8.47
C ASP A 26 16.78 8.76 8.58
N GLN A 27 16.62 9.85 7.82
CA GLN A 27 15.39 10.64 7.72
C GLN A 27 14.53 10.29 6.50
N MET A 28 15.03 9.43 5.61
CA MET A 28 14.38 9.05 4.36
C MET A 28 13.54 7.77 4.57
N VAL A 29 12.36 7.76 3.98
CA VAL A 29 11.41 6.66 4.00
C VAL A 29 11.06 6.32 2.56
N ILE A 30 11.16 5.03 2.22
CA ILE A 30 10.73 4.50 0.93
C ILE A 30 9.39 3.81 1.16
N LEU A 31 8.35 4.36 0.56
CA LEU A 31 7.02 3.80 0.52
C LEU A 31 6.83 3.03 -0.78
N GLU A 32 6.27 1.84 -0.71
CA GLU A 32 5.92 1.03 -1.88
C GLU A 32 4.41 0.86 -1.93
N ALA A 33 3.80 1.09 -3.09
CA ALA A 33 2.35 0.90 -3.24
C ALA A 33 1.97 -0.55 -2.90
N ILE A 34 0.79 -0.77 -2.34
CA ILE A 34 0.35 -2.11 -1.91
C ILE A 34 0.33 -3.11 -3.08
N ASN A 35 0.04 -2.64 -4.28
CA ASN A 35 0.08 -3.42 -5.53
C ASN A 35 1.48 -3.59 -6.14
N GLY A 36 2.53 -3.03 -5.52
CA GLY A 36 3.91 -3.09 -6.03
C GLY A 36 4.19 -2.25 -7.29
N SER A 37 3.22 -1.49 -7.79
CA SER A 37 3.32 -0.73 -9.05
C SER A 37 4.28 0.46 -9.00
N SER A 38 4.55 1.01 -7.81
CA SER A 38 5.31 2.24 -7.66
C SER A 38 5.97 2.35 -6.30
N GLN A 39 7.01 3.19 -6.24
CA GLN A 39 7.70 3.56 -5.02
C GLN A 39 7.75 5.08 -4.90
N VAL A 40 7.60 5.57 -3.68
CA VAL A 40 7.65 6.98 -3.33
C VAL A 40 8.73 7.18 -2.28
N PHE A 41 9.59 8.15 -2.55
CA PHE A 41 10.63 8.60 -1.63
C PHE A 41 10.10 9.81 -0.85
N THR A 42 10.10 9.71 0.47
CA THR A 42 9.63 10.79 1.35
C THR A 42 10.55 10.91 2.56
N THR A 43 10.39 11.97 3.35
CA THR A 43 11.03 12.09 4.66
C THR A 43 10.10 11.58 5.76
N LYS A 44 10.65 11.27 6.94
CA LYS A 44 9.87 10.95 8.14
C LYS A 44 8.89 12.08 8.50
N GLU A 45 9.31 13.33 8.34
CA GLU A 45 8.45 14.49 8.58
C GLU A 45 7.27 14.51 7.62
N ASN A 46 7.53 14.40 6.32
CA ASN A 46 6.48 14.36 5.30
C ASN A 46 5.57 13.13 5.44
N LEU A 47 6.09 12.01 5.93
CA LEU A 47 5.27 10.84 6.23
C LEU A 47 4.18 11.21 7.25
N ASN A 48 4.55 11.86 8.35
CA ASN A 48 3.60 12.25 9.40
C ASN A 48 2.66 13.39 9.00
N LEU A 49 3.08 14.25 8.07
CA LEU A 49 2.26 15.37 7.58
C LEU A 49 1.23 14.95 6.53
N PHE A 50 1.62 14.09 5.59
CA PHE A 50 0.81 13.79 4.41
C PHE A 50 0.19 12.39 4.41
N TYR A 51 0.54 11.54 5.37
CA TYR A 51 0.05 10.17 5.44
C TYR A 51 -0.59 9.87 6.78
N THR A 52 -1.63 9.06 6.73
CA THR A 52 -2.30 8.53 7.92
C THR A 52 -2.01 7.03 8.00
N ARG A 53 -1.52 6.60 9.16
CA ARG A 53 -1.31 5.18 9.47
C ARG A 53 -2.67 4.51 9.64
N LEU A 54 -2.96 3.52 8.80
CA LEU A 54 -4.15 2.69 8.92
C LEU A 54 -3.82 1.54 9.87
N ASN A 55 -4.13 1.71 11.16
CA ASN A 55 -4.10 0.60 12.10
C ASN A 55 -5.25 -0.35 11.77
N HIS A 56 -4.99 -1.66 11.85
CA HIS A 56 -5.94 -2.76 11.57
C HIS A 56 -7.23 -2.70 12.44
N LEU A 57 -7.34 -1.76 13.38
CA LEU A 57 -8.47 -1.61 14.30
C LEU A 57 -9.59 -0.67 13.81
N GLU A 58 -9.41 0.11 12.74
CA GLU A 58 -10.51 0.92 12.17
C GLU A 58 -11.14 0.25 10.94
N SER A 59 -11.84 -0.86 11.23
CA SER A 59 -12.60 -1.70 10.31
C SER A 59 -13.85 -1.03 9.72
N ASN A 60 -13.79 0.22 9.28
CA ASN A 60 -14.91 0.89 8.59
C ASN A 60 -14.57 1.53 7.23
N ASP A 61 -13.28 1.72 6.90
CA ASP A 61 -12.84 2.31 5.62
C ASP A 61 -12.07 1.32 4.71
N PHE A 62 -12.26 0.01 4.91
CA PHE A 62 -11.59 -1.05 4.14
C PHE A 62 -12.08 -1.22 2.69
N SER A 63 -13.14 -0.51 2.30
CA SER A 63 -13.69 -0.58 0.94
C SER A 63 -12.66 -0.18 -0.13
N SER A 64 -11.78 0.79 0.17
CA SER A 64 -10.77 1.26 -0.78
C SER A 64 -9.62 0.26 -1.01
N ILE A 65 -9.21 -0.48 0.03
CA ILE A 65 -8.07 -1.43 -0.04
C ILE A 65 -8.47 -2.69 -0.81
N GLN A 66 -9.71 -3.14 -0.67
CA GLN A 66 -10.22 -4.30 -1.43
C GLN A 66 -10.43 -3.95 -2.91
N GLN A 67 -10.80 -2.70 -3.22
CA GLN A 67 -11.01 -2.26 -4.60
C GLN A 67 -9.69 -2.22 -5.40
N GLU A 68 -8.56 -1.78 -4.79
CA GLU A 68 -7.25 -1.82 -5.47
C GLU A 68 -6.71 -3.24 -5.68
N ARG A 69 -7.08 -4.22 -4.85
CA ARG A 69 -6.73 -5.63 -5.08
C ARG A 69 -7.52 -6.28 -6.21
N ASN A 70 -8.82 -5.95 -6.34
CA ASN A 70 -9.66 -6.54 -7.38
C ASN A 70 -9.34 -6.06 -8.80
N ILE A 71 -8.69 -4.90 -8.97
CA ILE A 71 -8.34 -4.38 -10.32
C ILE A 71 -7.15 -5.15 -10.93
N LEU A 72 -6.35 -5.87 -10.15
CA LEU A 72 -5.22 -6.66 -10.67
C LEU A 72 -5.61 -8.08 -11.14
N ASP A 73 -6.73 -8.62 -10.71
CA ASP A 73 -7.18 -9.96 -11.14
C ASP A 73 -7.90 -9.94 -12.49
N GLU A 74 -8.43 -8.78 -12.93
CA GLU A 74 -9.16 -8.65 -14.20
C GLU A 74 -8.30 -8.14 -15.37
N ALA A 75 -7.00 -7.94 -15.17
CA ALA A 75 -6.09 -7.39 -16.18
C ALA A 75 -5.16 -8.42 -16.86
N ASP A 76 -5.52 -9.71 -16.84
CA ASP A 76 -4.88 -10.72 -17.71
C ASP A 76 -5.84 -11.15 -18.84
N PRO A 77 -5.85 -10.45 -20.00
CA PRO A 77 -6.58 -10.90 -21.18
C PRO A 77 -5.74 -11.86 -22.03
N LEU A 78 -5.00 -12.81 -21.44
CA LEU A 78 -4.14 -13.73 -22.20
C LEU A 78 -4.09 -15.15 -21.63
N LYS A 79 -5.24 -15.83 -21.55
CA LYS A 79 -5.29 -17.26 -21.90
C LYS A 79 -6.11 -17.49 -23.16
N LYS A 80 -5.34 -17.53 -24.26
CA LYS A 80 -5.66 -18.12 -25.55
C LYS A 80 -6.51 -19.38 -25.41
N SER A 81 -7.58 -19.42 -26.19
CA SER A 81 -7.95 -20.51 -27.10
C SER A 81 -7.29 -21.87 -26.81
N ASN A 82 -8.11 -22.83 -26.37
CA ASN A 82 -8.17 -24.22 -26.88
C ASN A 82 -8.96 -25.09 -25.87
N HIS A 83 -10.23 -25.36 -26.14
CA HIS A 83 -10.67 -26.72 -26.48
C HIS A 83 -11.95 -26.69 -27.29
#